data_AF-A0A8H8R559-F1
#
_entry.id   AF-A0A8H8R559-F1
#
_cell.length_a   1.000
_cell.length_b   1.000
_cell.length_c   1.000
_cell.angle_alpha   90.00
_cell.angle_beta   90.00
_cell.angle_gamma   90.00
#
_symmetry.space_group_name_H-M   'P 1'
#
loop_
_entity.id
_entity.type
_entity.pdbx_description
1 polymer ?
#
loop_
_entity_poly.entity_id
_entity_poly.type
_entity_poly.pdbx_seq_one_letter_code
_entity_poly.pdbx_strand_id
1 'polypeptide(L)'
;MEPIPLRTLTLLLNYERAVSDPRFVGMRLLESTEADPSLPRRLVKSDGIHEHFKGGPDTIEVFFELCPPDQRLSVQMTSERPILIDMSPRSVIKFSINGPFLHVVTSTPKVTGGAGDSHIMTTGSKDSEDHGVLAFPCPGRKDKQQFVVDMTRMEYGEVGRGTYGENYFLGTLEGYMNSMRGVCVDPERVNTWDACCTALGGETETRMKTCAKRVWERWQNRDSEGWCEHCGKGGKELKRCRGCRMAKIWWCCREHQLAGWSLHKHTCERRTD
;
A
#
# COMPACT_ATOMS: atom_id res chain seq x y z
N MET A 1 -8.80 19.40 -14.39
CA MET A 1 -8.89 18.01 -13.89
C MET A 1 -8.85 18.02 -12.37
N GLU A 2 -9.68 17.23 -11.68
CA GLU A 2 -9.60 17.13 -10.22
C GLU A 2 -8.32 16.36 -9.83
N PRO A 3 -7.48 16.87 -8.90
CA PRO A 3 -6.32 16.13 -8.42
C PRO A 3 -6.73 14.84 -7.70
N ILE A 4 -6.04 13.73 -7.96
CA ILE A 4 -6.31 12.46 -7.27
C ILE A 4 -5.65 12.50 -5.89
N PRO A 5 -6.36 12.31 -4.78
CA PRO A 5 -5.71 12.15 -3.49
C PRO A 5 -4.80 10.91 -3.52
N LEU A 6 -3.50 11.11 -3.31
CA LEU A 6 -2.52 10.03 -3.37
C LEU A 6 -2.89 8.90 -2.41
N ARG A 7 -3.42 9.27 -1.23
CA ARG A 7 -3.97 8.35 -0.24
C ARG A 7 -5.10 7.46 -0.78
N THR A 8 -6.07 8.06 -1.47
CA THR A 8 -7.18 7.33 -2.11
C THR A 8 -6.65 6.39 -3.19
N LEU A 9 -5.71 6.87 -4.01
CA LEU A 9 -5.06 6.06 -5.04
C LEU A 9 -4.37 4.83 -4.42
N THR A 10 -3.53 5.05 -3.40
CA THR A 10 -2.82 3.98 -2.69
C THR A 10 -3.79 2.96 -2.10
N LEU A 11 -4.87 3.43 -1.45
CA LEU A 11 -5.91 2.58 -0.88
C LEU A 11 -6.57 1.69 -1.95
N LEU A 12 -7.01 2.30 -3.05
CA LEU A 12 -7.73 1.59 -4.10
C LEU A 12 -6.83 0.59 -4.84
N LEU A 13 -5.59 0.97 -5.16
CA LEU A 13 -4.64 0.04 -5.78
C LEU A 13 -4.30 -1.11 -4.83
N ASN A 14 -4.16 -0.84 -3.53
CA ASN A 14 -3.87 -1.89 -2.57
C ASN A 14 -5.06 -2.86 -2.44
N TYR A 15 -6.29 -2.34 -2.42
CA TYR A 15 -7.50 -3.16 -2.46
C TYR A 15 -7.59 -4.00 -3.73
N GLU A 16 -7.49 -3.39 -4.92
CA GLU A 16 -7.62 -4.12 -6.19
C GLU A 16 -6.52 -5.18 -6.33
N ARG A 17 -5.29 -4.88 -5.92
CA ARG A 17 -4.21 -5.87 -5.85
C ARG A 17 -4.57 -7.02 -4.92
N ALA A 18 -5.05 -6.72 -3.71
CA ALA A 18 -5.42 -7.72 -2.71
C ALA A 18 -6.62 -8.60 -3.12
N VAL A 19 -7.59 -8.09 -3.89
CA VAL A 19 -8.74 -8.91 -4.32
C VAL A 19 -8.55 -9.61 -5.66
N SER A 20 -7.58 -9.16 -6.46
CA SER A 20 -7.37 -9.67 -7.83
C SER A 20 -6.20 -10.61 -7.95
N ASP A 21 -5.29 -10.58 -6.98
CA ASP A 21 -4.25 -11.59 -6.91
C ASP A 21 -4.87 -12.89 -6.40
N PRO A 22 -4.86 -13.98 -7.18
CA PRO A 22 -5.32 -15.29 -6.73
C PRO A 22 -4.62 -15.73 -5.43
N ARG A 23 -3.38 -15.27 -5.20
CA ARG A 23 -2.66 -15.48 -3.94
C ARG A 23 -3.41 -14.85 -2.76
N PHE A 24 -4.05 -13.71 -2.91
CA PHE A 24 -4.68 -13.04 -1.77
C PHE A 24 -6.14 -13.48 -1.53
N VAL A 25 -6.71 -14.30 -2.43
CA VAL A 25 -8.08 -14.84 -2.28
C VAL A 25 -8.14 -15.83 -1.11
N GLY A 26 -8.91 -15.49 -0.08
CA GLY A 26 -9.07 -16.34 1.11
C GLY A 26 -7.87 -16.31 2.07
N MET A 27 -6.92 -15.39 1.85
CA MET A 27 -5.75 -15.21 2.70
C MET A 27 -6.18 -14.87 4.13
N ARG A 28 -5.56 -15.55 5.09
CA ARG A 28 -5.68 -15.27 6.52
C ARG A 28 -4.29 -15.17 7.09
N LEU A 29 -4.05 -14.19 7.96
CA LEU A 29 -2.88 -14.21 8.82
C LEU A 29 -3.01 -15.45 9.70
N LEU A 30 -2.09 -16.41 9.52
CA LEU A 30 -2.12 -17.65 10.30
C LEU A 30 -1.44 -17.44 11.64
N GLU A 31 -0.20 -16.97 11.62
CA GLU A 31 0.63 -16.74 12.79
C GLU A 31 1.56 -15.55 12.55
N SER A 32 1.80 -14.75 13.58
CA SER A 32 2.89 -13.77 13.65
C SER A 32 3.66 -14.06 14.92
N THR A 33 4.97 -14.24 14.80
CA THR A 33 5.86 -14.51 15.95
C THR A 33 6.98 -13.50 15.96
N GLU A 34 7.56 -13.26 17.14
CA GLU A 34 8.87 -12.59 17.22
C GLU A 34 9.84 -13.33 16.30
N ALA A 35 10.62 -12.59 15.53
CA ALA A 35 11.59 -13.15 14.61
C ALA A 35 12.64 -13.92 15.40
N ASP A 36 12.51 -15.25 15.40
CA ASP A 36 13.49 -16.15 15.98
C ASP A 36 14.42 -16.67 14.86
N PRO A 37 15.68 -16.21 14.81
CA PRO A 37 16.65 -16.67 13.82
C PRO A 37 16.99 -18.17 13.94
N SER A 38 16.55 -18.84 15.01
CA SER A 38 16.71 -20.28 15.24
C SER A 38 15.56 -21.15 14.71
N LEU A 39 14.47 -20.55 14.21
CA LEU A 39 13.37 -21.31 13.61
C LEU A 39 13.88 -22.18 12.44
N PRO A 40 13.57 -23.49 12.42
CA PRO A 40 14.13 -24.37 11.41
C PRO A 40 13.71 -23.95 10.00
N ARG A 41 14.70 -23.64 9.13
CA ARG A 41 14.52 -23.43 7.67
C ARG A 41 13.70 -24.56 7.00
N ARG A 42 13.57 -25.73 7.64
CA ARG A 42 12.80 -26.89 7.18
C ARG A 42 11.28 -26.70 7.20
N LEU A 43 10.72 -25.75 7.97
CA LEU A 43 9.31 -25.36 7.87
C LEU A 43 9.06 -24.46 6.64
N VAL A 44 10.12 -23.85 6.11
CA VAL A 44 10.12 -22.97 4.93
C VAL A 44 10.58 -23.78 3.71
N LYS A 45 9.82 -24.81 3.31
CA LYS A 45 9.98 -25.38 1.97
C LYS A 45 9.35 -24.43 0.95
N SER A 46 10.06 -23.36 0.59
CA SER A 46 9.70 -22.54 -0.57
C SER A 46 10.35 -23.13 -1.82
N ASP A 47 9.73 -24.17 -2.39
CA ASP A 47 10.04 -24.57 -3.77
C ASP A 47 9.34 -23.58 -4.71
N GLY A 48 10.03 -22.51 -5.11
CA GLY A 48 9.54 -21.63 -6.18
C GLY A 48 9.98 -20.19 -6.10
N ILE A 49 10.82 -19.81 -7.07
CA ILE A 49 11.03 -18.47 -7.67
C ILE A 49 10.71 -17.27 -6.75
N HIS A 50 11.78 -16.71 -6.17
CA HIS A 50 11.76 -15.46 -5.40
C HIS A 50 11.41 -14.24 -6.27
N GLU A 51 10.12 -14.00 -6.53
CA GLU A 51 9.62 -12.71 -7.04
C GLU A 51 9.26 -11.75 -5.88
N HIS A 52 10.17 -11.55 -4.93
CA HIS A 52 9.87 -10.86 -3.66
C HIS A 52 9.67 -9.34 -3.76
N PHE A 53 9.35 -8.78 -4.94
CA PHE A 53 9.52 -7.34 -5.14
C PHE A 53 8.52 -6.57 -5.97
N LYS A 54 7.70 -7.23 -6.77
CA LYS A 54 7.13 -6.56 -7.93
C LYS A 54 5.67 -6.23 -7.73
N GLY A 55 5.34 -5.21 -6.96
CA GLY A 55 3.93 -4.95 -6.63
C GLY A 55 3.57 -3.50 -6.40
N GLY A 56 4.05 -2.94 -5.29
CA GLY A 56 3.59 -1.63 -4.83
C GLY A 56 3.93 -0.51 -5.80
N PRO A 57 5.24 -0.18 -5.96
CA PRO A 57 5.69 0.86 -6.88
C PRO A 57 5.20 0.62 -8.32
N ASP A 58 5.38 -0.60 -8.82
CA ASP A 58 5.01 -0.97 -10.20
C ASP A 58 3.52 -0.76 -10.50
N THR A 59 2.62 -1.12 -9.57
CA THR A 59 1.17 -0.96 -9.78
C THR A 59 0.78 0.52 -9.85
N ILE A 60 1.43 1.39 -9.07
CA ILE A 60 1.23 2.84 -9.15
C ILE A 60 1.77 3.39 -10.48
N GLU A 61 2.93 2.92 -10.93
CA GLU A 61 3.49 3.35 -12.21
C GLU A 61 2.58 3.01 -13.39
N VAL A 62 2.08 1.77 -13.44
CA VAL A 62 1.12 1.33 -14.46
C VAL A 62 -0.17 2.16 -14.42
N PHE A 63 -0.62 2.57 -13.23
CA PHE A 63 -1.76 3.47 -13.10
C PHE A 63 -1.50 4.85 -13.71
N PHE A 64 -0.29 5.41 -13.55
CA PHE A 64 0.04 6.71 -14.12
C PHE A 64 0.08 6.70 -15.66
N GLU A 65 0.34 5.57 -16.30
CA GLU A 65 0.24 5.43 -17.76
C GLU A 65 -1.20 5.57 -18.28
N LEU A 66 -2.20 5.28 -17.44
CA LEU A 66 -3.62 5.44 -17.80
C LEU A 66 -4.13 6.87 -17.59
N CYS A 67 -3.38 7.67 -16.83
CA CYS A 67 -3.77 9.02 -16.49
C CYS A 67 -3.41 10.01 -17.61
N PRO A 68 -4.22 11.06 -17.82
CA PRO A 68 -3.83 12.17 -18.68
C PRO A 68 -2.51 12.83 -18.23
N PRO A 69 -1.69 13.39 -19.15
CA PRO A 69 -0.40 13.98 -18.79
C PRO A 69 -0.47 15.14 -17.77
N ASP A 70 -1.59 15.84 -17.71
CA ASP A 70 -1.86 16.97 -16.80
C ASP A 70 -2.50 16.53 -15.47
N GLN A 71 -2.75 15.23 -15.27
CA GLN A 71 -3.30 14.73 -14.03
C GLN A 71 -2.33 14.97 -12.87
N ARG A 72 -2.80 15.67 -11.85
CA ARG A 72 -2.03 15.96 -10.62
C ARG A 72 -2.48 15.07 -9.47
N LEU A 73 -1.60 14.90 -8.49
CA LEU A 73 -1.92 14.26 -7.22
C LEU A 73 -2.09 15.33 -6.15
N SER A 74 -2.95 15.05 -5.17
CA SER A 74 -3.01 15.81 -3.92
C SER A 74 -2.48 14.96 -2.77
N VAL A 75 -1.54 15.51 -2.00
CA VAL A 75 -0.94 14.87 -0.83
C VAL A 75 -1.37 15.63 0.41
N GLN A 76 -2.04 14.94 1.34
CA GLN A 76 -2.47 15.49 2.61
C GLN A 76 -2.15 14.50 3.72
N MET A 77 -1.25 14.90 4.62
CA MET A 77 -0.78 14.05 5.72
C MET A 77 -1.65 14.16 6.96
N THR A 78 -2.10 15.38 7.26
CA THR A 78 -2.81 15.73 8.50
C THR A 78 -3.92 16.75 8.19
N SER A 79 -4.12 17.72 9.10
CA SER A 79 -5.04 18.83 8.99
C SER A 79 -4.63 19.91 7.99
N GLU A 80 -3.39 19.85 7.49
CA GLU A 80 -2.83 20.83 6.57
C GLU A 80 -3.56 20.86 5.22
N ARG A 81 -3.35 21.94 4.46
CA ARG A 81 -3.88 22.02 3.09
C ARG A 81 -3.18 20.98 2.20
N PRO A 82 -3.91 20.30 1.30
CA PRO A 82 -3.30 19.37 0.37
C PRO A 82 -2.24 20.06 -0.49
N ILE A 83 -1.07 19.42 -0.62
CA ILE A 83 0.00 19.84 -1.52
C ILE A 83 -0.23 19.15 -2.86
N LEU A 84 -0.24 19.95 -3.93
CA LEU A 84 -0.39 19.43 -5.29
C LEU A 84 0.98 19.09 -5.88
N ILE A 85 1.12 17.87 -6.37
CA ILE A 85 2.34 17.36 -6.99
C ILE A 85 2.04 16.80 -8.38
N ASP A 86 3.06 16.80 -9.24
CA ASP A 86 2.99 16.19 -10.55
C ASP A 86 3.38 14.71 -10.45
N MET A 87 2.79 13.85 -11.28
CA MET A 87 3.05 12.39 -11.25
C MET A 87 4.41 12.02 -11.85
N SER A 88 4.93 12.85 -12.77
CA SER A 88 6.14 12.57 -13.53
C SER A 88 7.42 12.56 -12.70
N PRO A 89 7.73 13.57 -11.86
CA PRO A 89 8.92 13.52 -11.03
C PRO A 89 8.69 12.55 -9.87
N ARG A 90 9.20 11.32 -10.01
CA ARG A 90 9.14 10.27 -8.99
C ARG A 90 10.32 9.33 -9.12
N SER A 91 10.66 8.69 -8.01
CA SER A 91 11.78 7.75 -7.91
C SER A 91 11.35 6.52 -7.12
N VAL A 92 11.90 5.36 -7.46
CA VAL A 92 11.84 4.18 -6.58
C VAL A 92 13.06 4.23 -5.67
N ILE A 93 12.83 4.10 -4.35
CA ILE A 93 13.89 3.97 -3.36
C ILE A 93 13.92 2.51 -2.91
N LYS A 94 15.08 1.87 -3.07
CA LYS A 94 15.34 0.53 -2.56
C LYS A 94 15.99 0.61 -1.19
N PHE A 95 15.41 -0.13 -0.27
CA PHE A 95 15.91 -0.37 1.08
C PHE A 95 16.42 -1.81 1.23
N SER A 96 17.32 -2.00 2.18
CA SER A 96 17.58 -3.29 2.81
C SER A 96 17.00 -3.26 4.21
N ILE A 97 16.16 -4.22 4.54
CA ILE A 97 15.50 -4.39 5.83
C ILE A 97 16.34 -5.36 6.63
N ASN A 98 17.25 -4.82 7.44
CA ASN A 98 18.21 -5.61 8.21
C ASN A 98 17.64 -5.94 9.59
N GLY A 99 17.63 -7.22 9.96
CA GLY A 99 17.12 -7.71 11.24
C GLY A 99 15.63 -7.41 11.45
N PRO A 100 14.72 -7.92 10.60
CA PRO A 100 13.29 -7.78 10.82
C PRO A 100 12.88 -8.39 12.17
N PHE A 101 12.02 -7.71 12.93
CA PHE A 101 11.63 -8.12 14.28
C PHE A 101 10.52 -9.16 14.30
N LEU A 102 9.75 -9.28 13.22
CA LEU A 102 8.67 -10.25 13.10
C LEU A 102 8.93 -11.18 11.93
N HIS A 103 8.65 -12.46 12.16
CA HIS A 103 8.50 -13.43 11.09
C HIS A 103 7.00 -13.59 10.80
N VAL A 104 6.59 -13.22 9.58
CA VAL A 104 5.20 -13.24 9.15
C VAL A 104 5.02 -14.35 8.12
N VAL A 105 4.19 -15.33 8.47
CA VAL A 105 3.82 -16.43 7.60
C VAL A 105 2.42 -16.21 7.07
N THR A 106 2.34 -16.04 5.76
CA THR A 106 1.08 -15.83 5.04
C THR A 106 0.78 -17.06 4.21
N SER A 107 -0.37 -17.68 4.43
CA SER A 107 -0.82 -18.84 3.65
C SER A 107 -1.98 -18.48 2.75
N THR A 108 -1.93 -19.01 1.54
CA THR A 108 -2.92 -18.73 0.50
C THR A 108 -3.38 -20.05 -0.13
N PRO A 109 -4.70 -20.29 -0.26
CA PRO A 109 -5.21 -21.47 -0.93
C PRO A 109 -4.80 -21.50 -2.42
N LYS A 110 -4.34 -22.63 -2.96
CA LYS A 110 -4.21 -22.78 -4.42
C LYS A 110 -5.58 -22.75 -5.08
N VAL A 111 -5.72 -21.94 -6.14
CA VAL A 111 -6.96 -21.79 -6.93
C VAL A 111 -7.28 -23.04 -7.77
N THR A 112 -6.30 -23.90 -8.04
CA THR A 112 -6.46 -25.09 -8.88
C THR A 112 -6.31 -26.38 -8.09
N GLY A 113 -7.41 -26.81 -7.46
CA GLY A 113 -7.77 -28.21 -7.20
C GLY A 113 -6.71 -29.17 -6.62
N GLY A 114 -6.70 -29.29 -5.30
CA GLY A 114 -6.09 -30.39 -4.55
C GLY A 114 -6.19 -30.10 -3.04
N ALA A 115 -6.82 -30.96 -2.27
CA ALA A 115 -6.87 -30.83 -0.81
C ALA A 115 -5.43 -31.00 -0.26
N GLY A 116 -4.74 -29.89 0.06
CA GLY A 116 -3.45 -29.94 0.75
C GLY A 116 -2.42 -28.88 0.35
N ASP A 117 -2.56 -28.21 -0.81
CA ASP A 117 -1.51 -27.31 -1.29
C ASP A 117 -1.85 -25.83 -1.04
N SER A 118 -1.21 -25.22 -0.04
CA SER A 118 -1.17 -23.77 0.16
C SER A 118 0.13 -23.18 -0.38
N HIS A 119 0.08 -22.02 -1.04
CA HIS A 119 1.27 -21.20 -1.18
C HIS A 119 1.55 -20.50 0.15
N ILE A 120 2.77 -20.64 0.65
CA ILE A 120 3.24 -19.99 1.86
C ILE A 120 4.23 -18.90 1.45
N MET A 121 3.96 -17.67 1.88
CA MET A 121 4.87 -16.54 1.79
C MET A 121 5.41 -16.21 3.17
N THR A 122 6.71 -16.02 3.28
CA THR A 122 7.38 -15.64 4.52
C THR A 122 8.07 -14.30 4.34
N THR A 123 7.76 -13.35 5.23
CA THR A 123 8.45 -12.07 5.36
C THR A 123 9.15 -12.03 6.71
N GLY A 124 10.32 -11.42 6.77
CA GLY A 124 11.13 -11.38 7.98
C GLY A 124 11.84 -12.70 8.32
N SER A 125 12.08 -13.51 7.29
CA SER A 125 12.70 -14.85 7.41
C SER A 125 14.21 -14.84 7.18
N LYS A 126 14.73 -13.73 6.66
CA LYS A 126 16.16 -13.52 6.37
C LYS A 126 16.72 -12.40 7.24
N ASP A 127 18.02 -12.46 7.49
CA ASP A 127 18.75 -11.41 8.20
C ASP A 127 18.70 -10.05 7.47
N SER A 128 18.53 -10.09 6.15
CA SER A 128 18.35 -8.93 5.29
C SER A 128 17.38 -9.28 4.16
N GLU A 129 16.39 -8.42 3.96
CA GLU A 129 15.42 -8.50 2.88
C GLU A 129 15.44 -7.18 2.12
N ASP A 130 15.53 -7.23 0.80
CA ASP A 130 15.34 -6.02 0.01
C ASP A 130 13.88 -5.51 0.29
N HIS A 131 13.66 -4.19 0.33
CA HIS A 131 12.32 -3.57 0.21
C HIS A 131 12.26 -2.36 -0.75
N GLY A 132 11.12 -2.05 -1.36
CA GLY A 132 11.00 -0.98 -2.37
C GLY A 132 9.81 -0.05 -2.13
N VAL A 133 10.04 1.26 -2.19
CA VAL A 133 8.99 2.29 -2.01
C VAL A 133 9.02 3.31 -3.13
N LEU A 134 7.87 3.96 -3.37
CA LEU A 134 7.76 5.05 -4.33
C LEU A 134 7.93 6.39 -3.61
N ALA A 135 8.71 7.29 -4.19
CA ALA A 135 8.97 8.61 -3.63
C ALA A 135 8.70 9.74 -4.63
N PHE A 136 8.05 10.80 -4.16
CA PHE A 136 7.77 12.02 -4.91
C PHE A 136 8.48 13.21 -4.24
N PRO A 137 9.07 14.15 -5.00
CA PRO A 137 9.65 15.34 -4.42
C PRO A 137 8.55 16.25 -3.86
N CYS A 138 8.81 16.88 -2.71
CA CYS A 138 7.94 17.90 -2.15
C CYS A 138 8.20 19.26 -2.83
N PRO A 139 7.22 19.88 -3.50
CA PRO A 139 7.40 21.19 -4.12
C PRO A 139 7.75 22.28 -3.10
N GLY A 140 8.64 23.19 -3.47
CA GLY A 140 8.97 24.38 -2.68
C GLY A 140 9.82 24.14 -1.42
N ARG A 141 10.27 22.91 -1.18
CA ARG A 141 11.12 22.54 -0.03
C ARG A 141 12.58 22.41 -0.47
N LYS A 142 13.48 23.11 0.23
CA LYS A 142 14.93 23.17 -0.10
C LYS A 142 15.72 21.93 0.34
N ASP A 143 15.18 21.17 1.28
CA ASP A 143 15.80 20.06 2.01
C ASP A 143 15.65 18.70 1.28
N LYS A 144 15.30 18.69 -0.01
CA LYS A 144 15.04 17.46 -0.78
C LYS A 144 14.01 16.55 -0.10
N GLN A 145 13.07 17.12 0.68
CA GLN A 145 12.01 16.34 1.32
C GLN A 145 11.19 15.60 0.26
N GLN A 146 10.94 14.32 0.51
CA GLN A 146 10.16 13.45 -0.37
C GLN A 146 8.93 12.93 0.36
N PHE A 147 7.81 12.83 -0.36
CA PHE A 147 6.66 12.02 0.05
C PHE A 147 6.91 10.58 -0.36
N VAL A 148 6.78 9.65 0.56
CA VAL A 148 7.00 8.22 0.37
C VAL A 148 5.65 7.49 0.45
N VAL A 149 5.46 6.57 -0.49
CA VAL A 149 4.34 5.62 -0.53
C VAL A 149 4.90 4.20 -0.51
N ASP A 150 4.41 3.42 0.44
CA ASP A 150 4.71 2.00 0.58
C ASP A 150 3.39 1.23 0.68
N MET A 151 3.09 0.40 -0.31
CA MET A 151 1.88 -0.41 -0.36
C MET A 151 2.05 -1.81 0.23
N THR A 152 3.25 -2.20 0.63
CA THR A 152 3.59 -3.56 1.08
C THR A 152 3.73 -3.68 2.58
N ARG A 153 3.44 -2.60 3.31
CA ARG A 153 3.38 -2.52 4.79
C ARG A 153 2.73 -3.70 5.52
N MET A 154 1.67 -4.31 4.97
CA MET A 154 1.02 -5.48 5.58
C MET A 154 1.88 -6.74 5.64
N GLU A 155 2.97 -6.81 4.87
CA GLU A 155 3.91 -7.93 4.88
C GLU A 155 4.62 -8.06 6.25
N TYR A 156 4.66 -6.99 7.03
CA TYR A 156 5.25 -6.98 8.39
C TYR A 156 4.18 -6.98 9.49
N GLY A 157 2.95 -7.43 9.20
CA GLY A 157 1.88 -7.55 10.19
C GLY A 157 1.43 -6.21 10.78
N GLU A 158 1.06 -6.20 12.06
CA GLU A 158 0.51 -5.01 12.71
C GLU A 158 1.54 -3.91 12.93
N VAL A 159 2.79 -4.25 13.27
CA VAL A 159 3.90 -3.28 13.41
C VAL A 159 4.27 -2.64 12.08
N GLY A 160 3.95 -3.33 10.98
CA GLY A 160 4.07 -2.85 9.62
C GLY A 160 3.01 -1.82 9.24
N ARG A 161 1.94 -1.56 10.00
CA ARG A 161 0.89 -0.62 9.55
C ARG A 161 1.42 0.82 9.42
N GLY A 162 0.68 1.63 8.65
CA GLY A 162 0.92 3.05 8.49
C GLY A 162 0.69 3.85 9.76
N THR A 163 1.02 5.14 9.73
CA THR A 163 0.97 6.07 10.88
C THR A 163 -0.37 6.05 11.64
N TYR A 164 -1.48 5.80 10.94
CA TYR A 164 -2.82 5.78 11.52
C TYR A 164 -3.46 4.39 11.50
N GLY A 165 -2.66 3.34 11.27
CA GLY A 165 -3.12 1.95 11.20
C GLY A 165 -3.55 1.50 9.81
N GLU A 166 -3.19 2.22 8.75
CA GLU A 166 -3.49 1.84 7.37
C GLU A 166 -2.63 0.66 6.89
N ASN A 167 -3.13 -0.08 5.90
CA ASN A 167 -2.41 -1.20 5.27
C ASN A 167 -1.29 -0.75 4.29
N TYR A 168 -0.96 0.53 4.32
CA TYR A 168 0.05 1.19 3.50
C TYR A 168 0.67 2.31 4.33
N PHE A 169 1.82 2.80 3.91
CA PHE A 169 2.44 4.00 4.46
C PHE A 169 2.34 5.11 3.43
N LEU A 170 1.96 6.30 3.90
CA LEU A 170 2.06 7.55 3.15
C LEU A 170 2.61 8.57 4.14
N GLY A 171 3.75 9.17 3.82
CA GLY A 171 4.46 10.06 4.75
C GLY A 171 5.66 10.76 4.14
N THR A 172 6.44 11.45 4.97
CA THR A 172 7.76 11.94 4.57
C THR A 172 8.76 10.78 4.57
N LEU A 173 9.87 10.91 3.84
CA LEU A 173 10.97 9.94 3.92
C LEU A 173 11.48 9.75 5.36
N GLU A 174 11.66 10.84 6.10
CA GLU A 174 12.04 10.76 7.52
C GLU A 174 11.00 10.00 8.35
N GLY A 175 9.71 10.29 8.14
CA GLY A 175 8.62 9.57 8.79
C GLY A 175 8.61 8.08 8.45
N TYR A 176 8.93 7.74 7.20
CA TYR A 176 9.06 6.35 6.75
C TYR A 176 10.18 5.65 7.51
N MET A 177 11.39 6.23 7.54
CA MET A 177 12.53 5.67 8.26
C MET A 177 12.22 5.47 9.75
N ASN A 178 11.56 6.44 10.38
CA ASN A 178 11.13 6.32 11.77
C ASN A 178 10.12 5.19 11.97
N SER A 179 9.16 5.02 11.06
CA SER A 179 8.19 3.91 11.13
C SER A 179 8.84 2.54 10.95
N MET A 180 9.91 2.44 10.15
CA MET A 180 10.63 1.19 9.91
C MET A 180 11.43 0.72 11.13
N ARG A 181 11.78 1.61 12.07
CA ARG A 181 12.43 1.21 13.34
C ARG A 181 11.53 0.35 14.25
N GLY A 182 10.24 0.26 13.97
CA GLY A 182 9.34 -0.70 14.63
C GLY A 182 9.24 -2.04 13.90
N VAL A 183 9.83 -2.15 12.71
CA VAL A 183 9.78 -3.32 11.82
C VAL A 183 11.12 -4.06 11.81
N CYS A 184 12.23 -3.33 11.84
CA CYS A 184 13.58 -3.91 11.76
C CYS A 184 14.61 -3.11 12.58
N VAL A 185 15.78 -3.72 12.78
CA VAL A 185 16.92 -3.10 13.47
C VAL A 185 17.40 -1.86 12.73
N ASP A 186 17.65 -1.99 11.42
CA ASP A 186 18.15 -0.89 10.60
C ASP A 186 17.63 -0.96 9.17
N PRO A 187 16.75 -0.04 8.75
CA PRO A 187 16.41 0.14 7.35
C PRO A 187 17.53 0.92 6.64
N GLU A 188 18.25 0.27 5.73
CA GLU A 188 19.34 0.90 4.99
C GLU A 188 18.88 1.31 3.58
N ARG A 189 19.11 2.55 3.17
CA ARG A 189 18.86 2.97 1.78
C ARG A 189 19.98 2.45 0.88
N VAL A 190 19.66 1.48 0.03
CA VAL A 190 20.62 0.83 -0.87
C VAL A 190 20.77 1.61 -2.17
N ASN A 191 19.66 1.98 -2.81
CA ASN A 191 19.70 2.64 -4.11
C ASN A 191 18.46 3.52 -4.34
N THR A 192 18.55 4.41 -5.33
CA THR A 192 17.42 5.19 -5.83
C THR A 192 17.57 5.38 -7.32
N TRP A 193 16.50 5.11 -8.05
CA TRP A 193 16.44 5.33 -9.49
C TRP A 193 15.14 6.04 -9.85
N ASP A 194 15.15 6.74 -10.98
CA ASP A 194 13.95 7.34 -11.52
C ASP A 194 12.93 6.24 -11.82
N ALA A 195 11.69 6.48 -11.41
CA ALA A 195 10.60 5.55 -11.61
C ALA A 195 10.22 5.52 -13.10
N CYS A 196 10.92 4.68 -13.86
CA CYS A 196 10.66 4.40 -15.27
C CYS A 196 9.87 3.10 -15.39
N CYS A 197 8.92 3.07 -16.32
CA CYS A 197 8.06 1.93 -16.63
C CYS A 197 8.83 0.61 -16.53
N THR A 198 8.61 -0.15 -15.46
CA THR A 198 9.16 -1.50 -15.40
C THR A 198 8.50 -2.31 -16.50
N ALA A 199 9.29 -2.76 -17.47
CA ALA A 199 8.89 -3.80 -18.41
C ALA A 199 8.69 -5.11 -17.63
N LEU A 200 7.55 -5.22 -16.95
CA LEU A 200 7.09 -6.46 -16.38
C LEU A 200 6.65 -7.32 -17.57
N GLY A 201 7.15 -8.54 -17.67
CA GLY A 201 6.67 -9.49 -18.67
C GLY A 201 5.54 -10.35 -18.11
N GLY A 202 4.69 -10.85 -19.00
CA GLY A 202 3.80 -11.99 -18.73
C GLY A 202 2.54 -11.68 -17.92
N GLU A 203 2.11 -12.64 -17.10
CA GLU A 203 0.84 -12.61 -16.37
C GLU A 203 0.79 -11.53 -15.29
N THR A 204 1.92 -11.29 -14.61
CA THR A 204 2.04 -10.27 -13.56
C THR A 204 1.75 -8.87 -14.08
N GLU A 205 2.32 -8.50 -15.23
CA GLU A 205 2.05 -7.20 -15.88
C GLU A 205 0.58 -7.04 -16.25
N THR A 206 0.01 -8.09 -16.87
CA THR A 206 -1.41 -8.09 -17.28
C THR A 206 -2.33 -7.84 -16.08
N ARG A 207 -2.07 -8.52 -14.97
CA ARG A 207 -2.82 -8.34 -13.72
C ARG A 207 -2.69 -6.93 -13.16
N MET A 208 -1.49 -6.36 -13.13
CA MET A 208 -1.29 -4.98 -12.67
C MET A 208 -2.05 -3.98 -13.54
N LYS A 209 -1.98 -4.12 -14.87
CA LYS A 209 -2.76 -3.32 -15.82
C LYS A 209 -4.26 -3.43 -15.57
N THR A 210 -4.78 -4.62 -15.31
CA THR A 210 -6.19 -4.82 -14.97
C THR A 210 -6.58 -4.19 -13.62
N CYS A 211 -5.71 -4.25 -12.61
CA CYS A 211 -5.94 -3.58 -11.32
C CYS A 211 -5.96 -2.06 -11.50
N ALA A 212 -4.93 -1.50 -12.14
CA ALA A 212 -4.80 -0.08 -12.43
C ALA A 212 -6.01 0.45 -13.22
N LYS A 213 -6.46 -0.29 -14.25
CA LYS A 213 -7.64 0.06 -15.04
C LYS A 213 -8.92 0.15 -14.20
N ARG A 214 -9.16 -0.83 -13.32
CA ARG A 214 -10.33 -0.80 -12.41
C ARG A 214 -10.27 0.36 -11.42
N VAL A 215 -9.09 0.66 -10.87
CA VAL A 215 -8.93 1.83 -10.01
C VAL A 215 -9.21 3.12 -10.78
N TRP A 216 -8.75 3.22 -12.02
CA TRP A 216 -8.98 4.39 -12.87
C TRP A 216 -10.47 4.56 -13.19
N GLU A 217 -11.14 3.49 -13.60
CA GLU A 217 -12.59 3.49 -13.85
C GLU A 217 -13.38 3.90 -12.60
N ARG A 218 -13.04 3.34 -11.42
CA ARG A 218 -13.68 3.70 -10.15
C ARG A 218 -13.44 5.16 -9.78
N TRP A 219 -12.24 5.69 -10.03
CA TRP A 219 -11.93 7.10 -9.79
C TRP A 219 -12.75 8.02 -10.70
N GLN A 220 -12.87 7.67 -11.99
CA GLN A 220 -13.70 8.41 -12.94
C GLN A 220 -15.19 8.36 -12.55
N ASN A 221 -15.66 7.23 -12.02
CA ASN A 221 -17.03 7.01 -11.56
C ASN A 221 -17.23 7.27 -10.06
N ARG A 222 -16.31 7.98 -9.38
CA ARG A 222 -16.32 8.14 -7.91
C ARG A 222 -17.62 8.69 -7.35
N ASP A 223 -18.34 9.47 -8.16
CA ASP A 223 -19.59 10.09 -7.76
C ASP A 223 -20.75 9.10 -7.57
N SER A 224 -20.71 7.97 -8.27
CA SER A 224 -21.74 6.92 -8.27
C SER A 224 -21.30 5.64 -7.55
N GLU A 225 -20.01 5.28 -7.62
CA GLU A 225 -19.52 4.02 -7.03
C GLU A 225 -19.16 4.15 -5.54
N GLY A 226 -18.41 5.21 -5.19
CA GLY A 226 -17.79 5.36 -3.88
C GLY A 226 -16.88 4.19 -3.47
N TRP A 227 -16.29 4.29 -2.28
CA TRP A 227 -15.51 3.21 -1.67
C TRP A 227 -15.46 3.38 -0.15
N CYS A 228 -15.16 2.30 0.54
CA CYS A 228 -14.80 2.33 1.95
C CYS A 228 -13.41 2.99 2.11
N GLU A 229 -13.32 4.07 2.87
CA GLU A 229 -12.07 4.80 3.14
C GLU A 229 -11.06 4.02 4.01
N HIS A 230 -11.44 2.86 4.56
CA HIS A 230 -10.52 1.99 5.31
C HIS A 230 -9.89 0.92 4.42
N CYS A 231 -10.73 0.24 3.63
CA CYS A 231 -10.35 -1.00 2.95
C CYS A 231 -10.45 -0.93 1.42
N GLY A 232 -10.94 0.17 0.84
CA GLY A 232 -11.06 0.36 -0.60
C GLY A 232 -12.23 -0.38 -1.27
N LYS A 233 -12.96 -1.22 -0.53
CA LYS A 233 -14.14 -1.95 -1.03
C LYS A 233 -15.24 -0.99 -1.50
N GLY A 234 -15.68 -1.12 -2.74
CA GLY A 234 -16.87 -0.45 -3.28
C GLY A 234 -18.17 -1.20 -2.94
N GLY A 235 -19.32 -0.60 -3.29
CA GLY A 235 -20.62 -1.28 -3.24
C GLY A 235 -21.78 -0.42 -2.72
N LYS A 236 -22.99 -0.98 -2.79
CA LYS A 236 -24.24 -0.26 -2.48
C LYS A 236 -24.50 -0.05 -0.97
N GLU A 237 -23.82 -0.82 -0.11
CA GLU A 237 -24.05 -0.82 1.35
C GLU A 237 -23.15 0.16 2.11
N LEU A 238 -22.47 1.04 1.39
CA LEU A 238 -21.58 2.04 1.97
C LEU A 238 -22.34 3.06 2.81
N LYS A 239 -21.85 3.29 4.04
CA LYS A 239 -22.41 4.25 4.99
C LYS A 239 -21.58 5.52 5.00
N ARG A 240 -22.23 6.65 4.75
CA ARG A 240 -21.57 7.96 4.71
C ARG A 240 -21.19 8.46 6.10
N CYS A 241 -20.05 9.15 6.21
CA CYS A 241 -19.73 9.93 7.40
C CYS A 241 -20.76 11.06 7.60
N ARG A 242 -21.44 11.10 8.76
CA ARG A 242 -22.41 12.16 9.09
C ARG A 242 -21.77 13.54 9.30
N GLY A 243 -20.46 13.59 9.55
CA GLY A 243 -19.73 14.84 9.73
C GLY A 243 -19.38 15.53 8.41
N CYS A 244 -19.21 14.78 7.32
CA CYS A 244 -18.86 15.31 6.00
C CYS A 244 -20.11 15.54 5.16
N ARG A 245 -20.48 16.81 4.98
CA ARG A 245 -21.63 17.24 4.18
C ARG A 245 -21.27 17.37 2.70
N MET A 246 -20.07 17.81 2.39
CA MET A 246 -19.61 17.97 1.00
C MET A 246 -18.82 16.75 0.54
N ALA A 247 -17.83 16.32 1.32
CA ALA A 247 -17.00 15.17 0.99
C ALA A 247 -17.81 13.87 1.01
N LYS A 248 -17.64 13.07 -0.04
CA LYS A 248 -18.24 11.75 -0.21
C LYS A 248 -17.38 10.68 0.46
N ILE A 249 -17.28 10.75 1.79
CA ILE A 249 -16.51 9.80 2.61
C ILE A 249 -17.45 8.67 3.07
N TRP A 250 -17.08 7.42 2.75
CA TRP A 250 -17.90 6.25 3.05
C TRP A 250 -17.13 5.13 3.75
N TRP A 251 -17.87 4.25 4.43
CA TRP A 251 -17.34 3.07 5.10
C TRP A 251 -18.30 1.89 4.89
N CYS A 252 -17.78 0.67 4.67
CA CYS A 252 -18.64 -0.50 4.51
C CYS A 252 -19.23 -1.02 5.83
N CYS A 253 -18.63 -0.68 6.98
CA CYS A 253 -19.11 -1.08 8.30
C CYS A 253 -18.65 -0.11 9.39
N ARG A 254 -19.20 -0.26 10.61
CA ARG A 254 -18.85 0.57 11.77
C ARG A 254 -17.41 0.34 12.23
N GLU A 255 -16.94 -0.89 12.16
CA GLU A 255 -15.56 -1.26 12.52
C GLU A 255 -14.55 -0.51 11.65
N HIS A 256 -14.72 -0.54 10.32
CA HIS A 256 -13.86 0.22 9.40
C HIS A 256 -13.93 1.72 9.61
N GLN A 257 -15.11 2.25 9.96
CA GLN A 257 -15.23 3.66 10.33
C GLN A 257 -14.43 3.99 11.59
N LEU A 258 -14.43 3.12 12.60
CA LEU A 258 -13.66 3.32 13.83
C LEU A 258 -12.15 3.18 13.57
N ALA A 259 -11.74 2.16 12.83
CA ALA A 259 -10.35 1.93 12.46
C ALA A 259 -9.77 3.07 11.61
N GLY A 260 -10.55 3.60 10.67
CA GLY A 260 -10.15 4.75 9.85
C GLY A 260 -10.36 6.12 10.51
N TRP A 261 -10.94 6.19 11.72
CA TRP A 261 -11.22 7.47 12.38
C TRP A 261 -9.94 8.21 12.81
N SER A 262 -8.91 7.46 13.22
CA SER A 262 -7.58 7.98 13.57
C SER A 262 -7.04 8.92 12.50
N LEU A 263 -7.27 8.59 11.23
CA LEU A 263 -6.90 9.37 10.07
C LEU A 263 -8.00 10.36 9.68
N HIS A 264 -9.24 9.90 9.53
CA HIS A 264 -10.33 10.72 8.99
C HIS A 264 -10.67 11.94 9.86
N LYS A 265 -10.45 11.89 11.18
CA LYS A 265 -10.62 13.05 12.07
C LYS A 265 -9.80 14.27 11.61
N HIS A 266 -8.71 14.05 10.86
CA HIS A 266 -7.88 15.12 10.32
C HIS A 266 -8.46 15.82 9.09
N THR A 267 -9.54 15.30 8.50
CA THR A 267 -10.17 15.88 7.31
C THR A 267 -11.69 15.95 7.41
N CYS A 268 -12.27 15.49 8.52
CA CYS A 268 -13.70 15.57 8.77
C CYS A 268 -14.18 17.03 8.84
N GLU A 269 -15.28 17.36 8.15
CA GLU A 269 -15.80 18.73 8.09
C GLU A 269 -16.44 19.19 9.41
N ARG A 270 -16.96 18.25 10.21
CA ARG A 270 -17.55 18.52 11.53
C ARG A 270 -16.52 18.48 12.64
N ARG A 271 -15.29 18.92 12.38
CA ARG A 271 -14.25 18.99 13.41
C ARG A 271 -14.82 19.66 14.65
N THR A 272 -14.83 18.88 15.73
CA THR A 272 -14.97 19.40 17.08
C THR A 272 -13.52 19.57 17.51
N ASP A 273 -13.10 20.83 17.63
CA ASP A 273 -11.85 21.16 18.30
C ASP A 273 -11.87 20.62 19.73
#